data_AF-A0A2X1QH34-F1
#
_entry.id   AF-A0A2X1QH34-F1
#
_cell.length_a   1.000
_cell.length_b   1.000
_cell.length_c   1.000
_cell.angle_alpha   90.00
_cell.angle_beta   90.00
_cell.angle_gamma   90.00
#
_symmetry.space_group_name_H-M   'P 1'
#
loop_
_entity.id
_entity.type
_entity.pdbx_description
1 polymer ?
#
loop_
_entity_poly.entity_id
_entity_poly.type
_entity_poly.pdbx_seq_one_letter_code
_entity_poly.pdbx_strand_id
1 'polypeptide(L)'
;MPGGSYRLTPFYDIISAFPVLGGTGLHLRDLKLSMGLNATKGRKTEINAIYPRHFLATAKAENFPREQMLAILQEFAGHVPQAIESARRTLPADFSSHVWQAITENMLKLHAACSKGCRRYSRAGWRLALRLPQRLRQ
;
A
#
# COMPACT_ATOMS: atom_id res chain seq x y z
N MET A 1 16.68 23.91 8.91
CA MET A 1 16.23 24.07 10.30
C MET A 1 17.45 24.44 11.13
N PRO A 2 17.44 25.54 11.90
CA PRO A 2 18.56 25.83 12.80
C PRO A 2 18.58 24.75 13.89
N GLY A 3 19.71 24.07 14.10
CA GLY A 3 19.89 23.09 15.20
C GLY A 3 20.15 21.62 14.84
N GLY A 4 20.42 21.27 13.57
CA GLY A 4 20.85 19.90 13.20
C GLY A 4 19.74 18.84 13.19
N SER A 5 18.47 19.23 13.35
CA SER A 5 17.32 18.35 13.22
C SER A 5 17.11 17.91 11.77
N TYR A 6 16.75 16.64 11.57
CA TYR A 6 16.42 16.06 10.27
C TYR A 6 14.94 15.69 10.18
N ARG A 7 14.42 15.67 8.95
CA ARG A 7 13.07 15.21 8.62
C ARG A 7 13.14 14.36 7.36
N LEU A 8 12.22 13.40 7.25
CA LEU A 8 12.07 12.61 6.04
C LEU A 8 11.82 13.52 4.83
N THR A 9 12.63 13.34 3.78
CA THR A 9 12.41 13.96 2.48
C THR A 9 11.19 13.32 1.79
N PRO A 10 10.57 13.98 0.80
CA PRO A 10 9.56 13.32 -0.03
C PRO A 10 10.08 12.01 -0.63
N PHE A 11 9.17 11.06 -0.91
CA PHE A 11 9.52 9.83 -1.61
C PHE A 11 9.78 10.13 -3.09
N TYR A 12 10.86 9.57 -3.63
CA TYR A 12 11.25 9.66 -5.04
C TYR A 12 11.60 8.25 -5.56
N ASP A 13 11.87 8.12 -6.86
CA ASP A 13 12.20 6.86 -7.54
C ASP A 13 11.13 5.75 -7.40
N ILE A 14 9.86 6.12 -7.52
CA ILE A 14 8.74 5.18 -7.47
C ILE A 14 8.53 4.58 -8.87
N ILE A 15 8.88 3.31 -9.05
CA ILE A 15 8.71 2.56 -10.30
C ILE A 15 7.93 1.28 -10.03
N SER A 16 7.01 0.93 -10.93
CA SER A 16 6.26 -0.33 -10.87
C SER A 16 6.90 -1.39 -11.75
N ALA A 17 7.10 -2.59 -11.20
CA ALA A 17 7.57 -3.75 -11.95
C ALA A 17 6.45 -4.48 -12.73
N PHE A 18 5.18 -4.10 -12.53
CA PHE A 18 4.04 -4.79 -13.14
C PHE A 18 4.02 -4.81 -14.68
N PRO A 19 4.43 -3.75 -15.40
CA PRO A 19 4.48 -3.78 -16.87
C PRO A 19 5.47 -4.80 -17.45
N VAL A 20 6.44 -5.24 -16.67
CA VAL A 20 7.45 -6.23 -17.09
C VAL A 20 6.96 -7.66 -16.84
N LEU A 21 5.85 -7.84 -16.13
CA LEU A 21 5.25 -9.15 -15.86
C LEU A 21 4.62 -9.76 -17.12
N GLY A 22 4.85 -11.05 -17.33
CA GLY A 22 4.22 -11.81 -18.42
C GLY A 22 4.99 -11.81 -19.75
N GLY A 23 6.12 -11.10 -19.83
CA GLY A 23 7.07 -11.18 -20.93
C GLY A 23 8.09 -12.31 -20.76
N THR A 24 9.38 -11.95 -20.70
CA THR A 24 10.58 -12.82 -20.67
C THR A 24 10.75 -13.64 -19.37
N GLY A 25 9.71 -14.33 -18.92
CA GLY A 25 9.77 -15.30 -17.82
C GLY A 25 9.58 -14.75 -16.40
N LEU A 26 9.34 -13.43 -16.22
CA LEU A 26 9.13 -12.86 -14.89
C LEU A 26 7.67 -13.06 -14.44
N HIS A 27 7.48 -13.85 -13.38
CA HIS A 27 6.16 -14.16 -12.83
C HIS A 27 5.85 -13.26 -11.62
N LEU A 28 4.56 -13.06 -11.30
CA LEU A 28 4.14 -12.28 -10.13
C LEU A 28 4.74 -12.81 -8.80
N ARG A 29 5.09 -14.10 -8.76
CA ARG A 29 5.72 -14.75 -7.59
C ARG A 29 7.17 -14.32 -7.39
N ASP A 30 7.84 -13.89 -8.46
CA ASP A 30 9.24 -13.47 -8.42
C ASP A 30 9.39 -12.03 -7.93
N LEU A 31 8.30 -11.26 -7.88
CA LEU A 31 8.32 -9.90 -7.35
C LEU A 31 8.52 -9.88 -5.83
N LYS A 32 9.61 -9.25 -5.42
CA LYS A 32 10.03 -9.10 -4.02
C LYS A 32 10.17 -7.64 -3.65
N LEU A 33 9.71 -7.27 -2.47
CA LEU A 33 10.01 -5.98 -1.86
C LEU A 33 11.47 -5.91 -1.47
N SER A 34 12.10 -4.75 -1.69
CA SER A 34 13.48 -4.48 -1.28
C SER A 34 13.65 -4.56 0.24
N MET A 35 12.62 -4.19 1.00
CA MET A 35 12.57 -4.31 2.45
C MET A 35 11.48 -5.28 2.88
N GLY A 36 11.88 -6.34 3.59
CA GLY A 36 10.97 -7.38 4.05
C GLY A 36 10.13 -6.99 5.27
N LEU A 37 8.90 -7.51 5.31
CA LEU A 37 7.98 -7.37 6.46
C LEU A 37 8.14 -8.53 7.42
N ASN A 38 7.77 -8.33 8.69
CA ASN A 38 7.78 -9.40 9.67
C ASN A 38 6.68 -10.44 9.40
N ALA A 39 7.03 -11.70 9.55
CA ALA A 39 6.14 -12.85 9.39
C ALA A 39 6.35 -13.85 10.53
N THR A 40 5.48 -14.87 10.59
CA THR A 40 5.59 -15.95 11.58
C THR A 40 6.95 -16.64 11.55
N LYS A 41 7.58 -16.73 10.36
CA LYS A 41 8.93 -17.25 10.18
C LYS A 41 9.73 -16.26 9.32
N GLY A 42 10.71 -15.61 9.93
CA GLY A 42 11.62 -14.67 9.26
C GLY A 42 10.92 -13.45 8.65
N ARG A 43 11.46 -12.97 7.53
CA ARG A 43 10.92 -11.82 6.78
C ARG A 43 10.20 -12.28 5.52
N LYS A 44 9.10 -11.61 5.20
CA LYS A 44 8.33 -11.81 3.97
C LYS A 44 8.57 -10.67 3.00
N THR A 45 9.08 -11.01 1.82
CA THR A 45 9.39 -10.05 0.74
C THR A 45 8.49 -10.24 -0.47
N GLU A 46 7.97 -11.44 -0.72
CA GLU A 46 7.21 -11.72 -1.94
C GLU A 46 5.85 -11.02 -1.95
N ILE A 47 5.62 -10.16 -2.95
CA ILE A 47 4.45 -9.27 -3.03
C ILE A 47 3.13 -10.06 -2.99
N ASN A 48 3.05 -11.16 -3.75
CA ASN A 48 1.87 -12.04 -3.79
C ASN A 48 1.51 -12.64 -2.41
N ALA A 49 2.50 -12.83 -1.55
CA ALA A 49 2.30 -13.50 -0.27
C ALA A 49 2.33 -12.52 0.92
N ILE A 50 2.29 -11.22 0.65
CA ILE A 50 2.11 -10.15 1.65
C ILE A 50 0.61 -9.88 1.86
N TYR A 51 0.25 -9.64 3.11
CA TYR A 51 -1.13 -9.51 3.57
C TYR A 51 -1.17 -8.54 4.77
N PRO A 52 -2.33 -7.96 5.12
CA PRO A 52 -2.45 -7.02 6.24
C PRO A 52 -1.81 -7.48 7.55
N ARG A 53 -1.84 -8.78 7.85
CA ARG A 53 -1.20 -9.36 9.05
C ARG A 53 0.31 -9.11 9.14
N HIS A 54 1.03 -9.05 8.02
CA HIS A 54 2.48 -8.85 7.99
C HIS A 54 2.84 -7.40 8.31
N PHE A 55 2.02 -6.44 7.85
CA PHE A 55 2.16 -5.04 8.24
C PHE A 55 1.89 -4.84 9.74
N LEU A 56 0.86 -5.49 10.28
CA LEU A 56 0.58 -5.43 11.73
C LEU A 56 1.69 -6.08 12.57
N ALA A 57 2.26 -7.20 12.11
CA ALA A 57 3.39 -7.84 12.76
C ALA A 57 4.65 -6.96 12.73
N THR A 58 4.88 -6.26 11.62
CA THR A 58 6.00 -5.31 11.48
C THR A 58 5.80 -4.11 12.39
N ALA A 59 4.61 -3.52 12.40
CA ALA A 59 4.26 -2.42 13.29
C ALA A 59 4.49 -2.78 14.76
N LYS A 60 4.07 -3.99 15.17
CA LYS A 60 4.30 -4.47 16.54
C LYS A 60 5.78 -4.57 16.90
N ALA A 61 6.63 -5.02 15.98
CA ALA A 61 8.06 -5.18 16.23
C ALA A 61 8.80 -3.82 16.30
N GLU A 62 8.38 -2.86 15.49
CA GLU A 62 8.97 -1.51 15.43
C GLU A 62 8.31 -0.53 16.42
N ASN A 63 7.50 -1.02 17.38
CA ASN A 63 6.73 -0.20 18.33
C ASN A 63 5.82 0.86 17.67
N PHE A 64 5.34 0.60 16.45
CA PHE A 64 4.40 1.46 15.76
C PHE A 64 2.95 1.18 16.21
N PRO A 65 2.15 2.21 16.54
CA PRO A 65 0.81 2.02 17.06
C PRO A 65 -0.10 1.20 16.13
N ARG A 66 -0.69 0.14 16.68
CA ARG A 66 -1.54 -0.80 15.92
C ARG A 66 -2.72 -0.10 15.25
N GLU A 67 -3.36 0.83 15.95
CA GLU A 67 -4.52 1.58 15.44
C GLU A 67 -4.15 2.46 14.25
N GLN A 68 -2.98 3.11 14.28
CA GLN A 68 -2.48 3.90 13.16
C GLN A 68 -2.19 3.01 11.95
N MET A 69 -1.61 1.82 12.14
CA MET A 69 -1.37 0.89 11.03
C MET A 69 -2.68 0.37 10.43
N LEU A 70 -3.68 0.09 11.27
CA LEU A 70 -5.01 -0.29 10.79
C LEU A 70 -5.69 0.85 10.02
N ALA A 71 -5.57 2.09 10.48
CA ALA A 71 -6.10 3.26 9.77
C ALA A 71 -5.48 3.39 8.37
N ILE A 72 -4.14 3.26 8.26
CA ILE A 72 -3.44 3.27 6.97
C ILE A 72 -3.97 2.16 6.05
N LEU A 73 -4.07 0.92 6.55
CA LEU A 73 -4.56 -0.21 5.75
C LEU A 73 -6.01 -0.02 5.28
N GLN A 74 -6.86 0.57 6.13
CA GLN A 74 -8.25 0.89 5.80
C GLN A 74 -8.35 2.02 4.77
N GLU A 75 -7.50 3.04 4.89
CA GLU A 75 -7.42 4.15 3.94
C GLU A 75 -7.08 3.63 2.54
N PHE A 76 -6.06 2.78 2.42
CA PHE A 76 -5.74 2.12 1.15
C PHE A 76 -6.88 1.24 0.63
N ALA A 77 -7.55 0.49 1.52
CA ALA A 77 -8.69 -0.34 1.12
C ALA A 77 -9.90 0.49 0.64
N GLY A 78 -10.07 1.73 1.12
CA GLY A 78 -11.14 2.63 0.72
C GLY A 78 -10.84 3.46 -0.54
N HIS A 79 -9.60 3.95 -0.69
CA HIS A 79 -9.29 5.01 -1.66
C HIS A 79 -8.63 4.53 -2.96
N VAL A 80 -8.07 3.32 -3.01
CA VAL A 80 -7.37 2.81 -4.21
C VAL A 80 -8.21 2.91 -5.49
N PRO A 81 -9.50 2.50 -5.54
CA PRO A 81 -10.31 2.64 -6.75
C PRO A 81 -10.42 4.09 -7.23
N GLN A 82 -10.71 5.03 -6.32
CA GLN A 82 -10.84 6.45 -6.63
C GLN A 82 -9.50 7.08 -7.07
N ALA A 83 -8.40 6.63 -6.48
CA ALA A 83 -7.05 7.08 -6.85
C ALA A 83 -6.70 6.65 -8.28
N ILE A 84 -7.08 5.43 -8.69
CA ILE A 84 -6.89 4.96 -10.08
C ILE A 84 -7.68 5.84 -11.05
N GLU A 85 -8.95 6.13 -10.75
CA GLU A 85 -9.78 7.00 -11.62
C GLU A 85 -9.20 8.41 -11.74
N SER A 86 -8.74 8.97 -10.61
CA SER A 86 -8.13 10.30 -10.58
C SER A 86 -6.84 10.33 -11.39
N ALA A 87 -5.99 9.31 -11.23
CA ALA A 87 -4.76 9.17 -12.01
C ALA A 87 -5.06 9.04 -13.51
N ARG A 88 -6.12 8.33 -13.90
CA ARG A 88 -6.50 8.19 -15.32
C ARG A 88 -6.81 9.52 -15.97
N ARG A 89 -7.43 10.45 -15.23
CA ARG A 89 -7.79 11.80 -15.73
C ARG A 89 -6.60 12.73 -15.89
N THR A 90 -5.53 12.50 -15.12
CA THR A 90 -4.31 13.31 -15.19
C THR A 90 -3.32 12.83 -16.24
N LEU A 91 -3.54 11.65 -16.82
CA LEU A 91 -2.61 11.08 -17.80
C LEU A 91 -2.78 11.73 -19.18
N PRO A 92 -1.68 11.89 -19.93
CA PRO A 92 -1.71 12.26 -21.35
C PRO A 92 -2.51 11.27 -22.21
N ALA A 93 -3.07 11.75 -23.32
CA ALA A 93 -3.87 10.94 -24.24
C ALA A 93 -3.05 9.83 -24.94
N ASP A 94 -1.76 10.05 -25.12
CA ASP A 94 -0.78 9.17 -25.77
C ASP A 94 -0.09 8.19 -24.81
N PHE A 95 -0.50 8.15 -23.54
CA PHE A 95 0.07 7.23 -22.56
C PHE A 95 -0.19 5.75 -22.93
N SER A 96 0.83 4.92 -22.79
CA SER A 96 0.77 3.48 -23.13
C SER A 96 -0.35 2.76 -22.38
N SER A 97 -1.31 2.23 -23.14
CA SER A 97 -2.43 1.42 -22.62
C SER A 97 -1.94 0.14 -21.95
N HIS A 98 -0.86 -0.46 -22.46
CA HIS A 98 -0.26 -1.67 -21.91
C HIS A 98 0.27 -1.45 -20.48
N VAL A 99 1.06 -0.37 -20.28
CA VAL A 99 1.59 -0.02 -18.96
C VAL A 99 0.46 0.28 -17.97
N TRP A 100 -0.55 1.02 -18.43
CA TRP A 100 -1.74 1.34 -17.62
C TRP A 100 -2.48 0.08 -17.14
N GLN A 101 -2.81 -0.82 -18.07
CA GLN A 101 -3.53 -2.06 -17.76
C GLN A 101 -2.72 -2.95 -16.82
N ALA A 102 -1.43 -3.16 -17.12
CA ALA A 102 -0.56 -3.98 -16.29
C ALA A 102 -0.49 -3.49 -14.83
N ILE A 103 -0.40 -2.17 -14.61
CA ILE A 103 -0.36 -1.61 -13.25
C ILE A 103 -1.73 -1.73 -12.57
N THR A 104 -2.80 -1.28 -13.23
CA THR A 104 -4.13 -1.19 -12.62
C THR A 104 -4.73 -2.55 -12.30
N GLU A 105 -4.58 -3.54 -13.17
CA GLU A 105 -5.08 -4.90 -12.91
C GLU A 105 -4.39 -5.55 -11.71
N ASN A 106 -3.06 -5.43 -11.62
CA ASN A 106 -2.31 -6.00 -10.50
C ASN A 106 -2.60 -5.23 -9.20
N MET A 107 -2.74 -3.91 -9.26
CA MET A 107 -3.14 -3.09 -8.11
C MET A 107 -4.53 -3.48 -7.59
N LEU A 108 -5.51 -3.69 -8.46
CA LEU A 108 -6.86 -4.14 -8.07
C LEU A 108 -6.87 -5.55 -7.48
N LYS A 109 -6.06 -6.48 -8.01
CA LYS A 109 -5.89 -7.82 -7.44
C LYS A 109 -5.36 -7.76 -5.99
N LEU A 110 -4.31 -6.96 -5.75
CA LEU A 110 -3.75 -6.77 -4.41
C LEU A 110 -4.72 -6.01 -3.47
N HIS A 111 -5.43 -5.02 -3.99
CA HIS A 111 -6.46 -4.29 -3.25
C HIS A 111 -7.58 -5.23 -2.78
N ALA A 112 -8.06 -6.13 -3.63
CA ALA A 112 -9.07 -7.11 -3.25
C ALA A 112 -8.59 -8.01 -2.10
N ALA A 113 -7.32 -8.43 -2.12
CA ALA A 113 -6.72 -9.19 -1.02
C ALA A 113 -6.63 -8.36 0.28
N CYS A 114 -6.24 -7.09 0.17
CA CYS A 114 -6.21 -6.15 1.30
C CYS A 114 -7.61 -5.96 1.90
N SER A 115 -8.62 -5.65 1.07
CA SER A 115 -10.00 -5.39 1.49
C SER A 115 -10.62 -6.60 2.20
N LYS A 116 -10.43 -7.81 1.66
CA LYS A 116 -10.85 -9.07 2.31
C LYS A 116 -10.17 -9.27 3.67
N GLY A 117 -8.85 -9.02 3.74
CA GLY A 117 -8.09 -9.13 4.98
C GLY A 117 -8.47 -8.08 6.01
N CYS A 118 -8.79 -6.86 5.58
CA CYS A 118 -9.13 -5.72 6.42
C CYS A 118 -10.54 -5.84 7.01
N ARG A 119 -11.48 -6.48 6.28
CA ARG A 119 -12.84 -6.78 6.78
C ARG A 119 -12.82 -7.58 8.10
N ARG A 120 -11.78 -8.39 8.34
CA ARG A 120 -11.60 -9.13 9.59
C ARG A 120 -11.32 -8.22 10.79
N TYR A 121 -10.76 -7.04 10.57
CA TYR A 121 -10.41 -6.07 11.61
C TYR A 121 -11.46 -4.94 11.75
N SER A 122 -12.29 -4.72 10.73
CA SER A 122 -13.35 -3.71 10.72
C SER A 122 -14.57 -4.04 11.62
N ARG A 123 -14.80 -5.32 11.97
CA ARG A 123 -15.91 -5.70 12.88
C ARG A 123 -15.72 -5.23 14.33
N ALA A 124 -14.50 -4.89 14.73
CA ALA A 124 -14.21 -4.35 16.06
C ALA A 124 -14.17 -2.81 16.00
N GLY A 125 -15.34 -2.18 16.08
CA GLY A 125 -15.48 -0.82 16.61
C GLY A 125 -14.99 0.34 15.74
N TRP A 126 -15.62 0.62 14.59
CA TRP A 126 -15.28 1.81 13.78
C TRP A 126 -16.49 2.63 13.25
N ARG A 127 -17.72 2.39 13.74
CA ARG A 127 -18.84 3.30 13.40
C ARG A 127 -18.70 4.70 14.03
N LEU A 128 -17.70 4.93 14.88
CA LEU A 128 -17.49 6.20 15.60
C LEU A 128 -16.30 7.05 15.13
N ALA A 129 -15.34 6.50 14.37
CA ALA A 129 -14.09 7.22 14.06
C ALA A 129 -14.09 7.96 12.70
N LEU A 130 -15.21 7.98 11.99
CA LEU A 130 -15.44 8.89 10.86
C LEU A 130 -15.72 10.35 11.31
N ARG A 131 -15.60 10.65 12.62
CA ARG A 131 -15.55 12.01 13.16
C ARG A 131 -14.29 12.19 14.00
N LEU A 132 -13.17 12.49 13.35
CA LEU A 132 -12.11 13.27 13.98
C LEU A 132 -11.84 14.51 13.11
N PRO A 133 -12.06 15.72 13.64
CA PRO A 133 -12.01 16.95 12.86
C PRO A 133 -10.56 17.31 12.49
N GLN A 134 -10.42 17.92 11.31
CA GLN A 134 -9.17 18.50 10.80
C GLN A 134 -8.70 19.72 11.61
N ARG A 135 -8.37 19.55 12.88
CA ARG A 135 -7.69 20.58 13.67
C ARG A 135 -6.45 19.98 14.30
N LEU A 136 -5.33 20.12 13.57
CA LEU A 136 -4.00 20.45 14.08
C LEU A 136 -3.08 20.60 12.87
N ARG A 137 -3.28 21.73 12.17
CA ARG A 137 -2.33 22.31 11.22
C ARG A 137 -2.32 23.82 11.46
N GLN A 138 -1.66 24.21 12.54
CA GLN A 138 -1.01 25.52 12.73
C GLN A 138 0.31 25.25 13.43
#